data_AF-A0A4Y2X059-F1
#
_entry.id   AF-A0A4Y2X059-F1
#
_cell.length_a   1.000
_cell.length_b   1.000
_cell.length_c   1.000
_cell.angle_alpha   90.00
_cell.angle_beta   90.00
_cell.angle_gamma   90.00
#
_symmetry.space_group_name_H-M   'P 1'
#
loop_
_entity.id
_entity.type
_entity.pdbx_description
1 polymer ?
#
loop_
_entity_poly.entity_id
_entity_poly.type
_entity_poly.pdbx_seq_one_letter_code
_entity_poly.pdbx_strand_id
1 'polypeptide(L)'
;LLKTRQQKPGESLQLLAADVERLISLVYAECPLDVRESLADQLFVDTIRDEDTQLSARLMDLMEISASMKYEASKTASKISMHARSIEIENNTGTEKDGKAE
;
A
#
# COMPACT_ATOMS: atom_id res chain seq x y z
N LEU A 1 -6.67 3.99 28.10
CA LEU A 1 -7.93 3.59 27.44
C LEU A 1 -7.65 2.80 26.17
N LEU A 2 -7.04 3.38 25.12
CA LEU A 2 -6.69 2.61 23.91
C LEU A 2 -5.56 1.59 24.15
N LYS A 3 -4.43 2.01 24.72
CA LYS A 3 -3.27 1.13 25.03
C LYS A 3 -3.52 0.03 26.05
N THR A 4 -4.66 0.06 26.74
CA THR A 4 -5.02 -0.90 27.78
C THR A 4 -6.02 -1.94 27.28
N ARG A 5 -6.52 -1.80 26.04
CA ARG A 5 -7.44 -2.76 25.46
C ARG A 5 -6.64 -3.93 24.89
N GLN A 6 -7.06 -5.13 25.26
CA GLN A 6 -6.55 -6.40 24.77
C GLN A 6 -7.72 -7.35 24.62
N GLN A 7 -7.67 -8.23 23.62
CA GLN A 7 -8.70 -9.23 23.38
C GLN A 7 -8.88 -10.13 24.60
N LYS A 8 -10.11 -10.28 25.07
CA LYS A 8 -10.43 -11.15 26.20
C LYS A 8 -10.50 -12.62 25.76
N PRO A 9 -10.24 -13.59 26.67
CA PRO A 9 -10.51 -14.99 26.38
C PRO A 9 -11.98 -15.21 25.97
N GLY A 10 -12.19 -15.84 24.81
CA GLY A 10 -13.53 -16.11 24.27
C GLY A 10 -14.19 -14.91 23.57
N GLU A 11 -13.53 -13.75 23.50
CA GLU A 11 -14.02 -12.60 22.73
C GLU A 11 -13.77 -12.82 21.24
N SER A 12 -14.84 -12.71 20.44
CA SER A 12 -14.71 -12.79 18.99
C SER A 12 -13.97 -11.58 18.42
N LEU A 13 -13.25 -11.78 17.32
CA LEU A 13 -12.57 -10.69 16.61
C LEU A 13 -13.53 -9.61 16.11
N GLN A 14 -14.77 -9.97 15.74
CA GLN A 14 -15.79 -8.98 15.33
C GLN A 14 -16.17 -8.05 16.48
N LEU A 15 -16.35 -8.61 17.69
CA LEU A 15 -16.63 -7.82 18.89
C LEU A 15 -15.44 -6.93 19.26
N LEU A 16 -14.21 -7.47 19.13
CA LEU A 16 -12.97 -6.72 19.32
C LEU A 16 -12.90 -5.52 18.37
N ALA A 17 -13.13 -5.74 17.07
CA ALA A 17 -13.11 -4.72 16.03
C ALA A 17 -14.15 -3.62 16.28
N ALA A 18 -15.42 -3.99 16.53
CA ALA A 18 -16.48 -3.03 16.81
C ALA A 18 -16.17 -2.15 18.03
N ASP A 19 -15.56 -2.72 19.09
CA ASP A 19 -15.15 -1.93 20.25
C ASP A 19 -13.94 -1.03 19.95
N VAL A 20 -12.97 -1.48 19.14
CA VAL A 20 -11.84 -0.65 18.68
C VAL A 20 -12.34 0.53 17.85
N GLU A 21 -13.21 0.31 16.86
CA GLU A 21 -13.81 1.36 16.03
C GLU A 21 -14.58 2.38 16.88
N ARG A 22 -15.36 1.89 17.86
CA ARG A 22 -16.10 2.74 18.80
C ARG A 22 -15.15 3.60 19.64
N LEU A 23 -14.06 3.01 20.15
CA LEU A 23 -13.07 3.73 20.95
C LEU A 23 -12.32 4.78 20.11
N ILE A 24 -11.94 4.44 18.87
CA ILE A 24 -11.30 5.37 17.95
C ILE A 24 -12.24 6.52 17.59
N SER A 25 -13.50 6.22 17.28
CA SER A 25 -14.51 7.24 16.97
C SER A 25 -14.76 8.19 18.14
N LEU A 26 -14.65 7.71 19.38
CA LEU A 26 -14.81 8.52 20.58
C LEU A 26 -13.59 9.39 20.87
N VAL A 27 -12.38 8.85 20.75
CA VAL A 27 -11.14 9.56 21.10
C VAL A 27 -10.71 10.52 20.00
N TYR A 28 -10.96 10.17 18.74
CA TYR A 28 -10.53 10.91 17.56
C TYR A 28 -11.71 11.47 16.76
N ALA A 29 -12.82 11.82 17.43
CA ALA A 29 -14.06 12.28 16.79
C ALA A 29 -13.86 13.45 15.80
N GLU A 30 -12.91 14.34 16.10
CA GLU A 30 -12.58 15.53 15.30
C GLU A 30 -11.57 15.25 14.17
N CYS A 31 -11.01 14.03 14.09
CA CYS A 31 -10.08 13.65 13.05
C CYS A 31 -10.80 13.22 11.77
N PRO A 32 -10.16 13.40 10.59
CA PRO A 32 -10.64 12.84 9.33
C PRO A 32 -10.91 11.32 9.41
N LEU A 33 -11.87 10.85 8.60
CA LEU A 33 -12.33 9.45 8.64
C LEU A 33 -11.21 8.46 8.25
N ASP A 34 -10.45 8.76 7.21
CA ASP A 34 -9.32 7.97 6.73
C ASP A 34 -8.23 7.79 7.79
N VAL A 35 -7.98 8.83 8.59
CA VAL A 35 -7.05 8.77 9.72
C VAL A 35 -7.59 7.87 10.82
N ARG A 36 -8.90 7.95 11.11
CA ARG A 36 -9.54 7.08 12.10
C ARG A 36 -9.54 5.62 11.69
N GLU A 37 -9.89 5.33 10.43
CA GLU A 37 -9.90 3.97 9.89
C GLU A 37 -8.50 3.35 9.99
N SER A 38 -7.48 4.07 9.52
CA SER A 38 -6.08 3.63 9.63
C SER A 38 -5.63 3.36 11.08
N LEU A 39 -6.05 4.21 12.02
CA LEU A 39 -5.76 4.01 13.44
C LEU A 39 -6.53 2.82 14.03
N ALA A 40 -7.76 2.56 13.59
CA ALA A 40 -8.56 1.43 14.01
C ALA A 40 -7.94 0.12 13.54
N ASP A 41 -7.49 0.04 12.29
CA ASP A 41 -6.83 -1.15 11.73
C ASP A 41 -5.54 -1.47 12.48
N GLN A 42 -4.68 -0.47 12.68
CA GLN A 42 -3.42 -0.63 13.40
C GLN A 42 -3.66 -1.10 14.85
N LEU A 43 -4.61 -0.45 15.54
CA LEU A 43 -4.93 -0.77 16.92
C LEU A 43 -5.59 -2.15 17.05
N PHE A 44 -6.46 -2.52 16.11
CA PHE A 44 -7.09 -3.83 16.09
C PHE A 44 -6.03 -4.94 16.11
N VAL A 45 -5.06 -4.88 15.19
CA VAL A 45 -3.93 -5.82 15.13
C VAL A 45 -3.10 -5.78 16.43
N ASP A 46 -2.84 -4.60 16.99
CA ASP A 46 -2.10 -4.45 18.25
C ASP A 46 -2.81 -5.07 19.47
N THR A 47 -4.15 -5.09 19.45
CA THR A 47 -4.99 -5.58 20.57
C THR A 47 -5.34 -7.06 20.51
N ILE A 48 -5.00 -7.76 19.42
CA ILE A 48 -5.16 -9.22 19.34
C ILE A 48 -4.23 -9.89 20.35
N ARG A 49 -4.79 -10.79 21.15
CA ARG A 49 -4.04 -11.49 22.21
C ARG A 49 -3.23 -12.67 21.68
N ASP A 50 -3.74 -13.33 20.63
CA ASP A 50 -3.05 -14.44 20.01
C ASP A 50 -1.87 -13.93 19.18
N GLU A 51 -0.65 -14.18 19.66
CA GLU A 51 0.58 -13.65 19.08
C GLU A 51 0.76 -14.12 17.63
N ASP A 52 0.41 -15.38 17.32
CA ASP A 52 0.52 -15.93 15.97
C ASP A 52 -0.44 -15.22 15.00
N THR A 53 -1.71 -15.00 15.41
CA THR A 53 -2.69 -14.24 14.64
C THR A 53 -2.26 -12.79 14.46
N GLN A 54 -1.75 -12.16 15.52
CA GLN A 54 -1.24 -10.78 15.46
C GLN A 54 -0.07 -10.67 14.47
N LEU A 55 0.92 -11.56 14.57
CA LEU A 55 2.09 -11.57 13.68
C LEU A 55 1.68 -11.86 12.24
N SER A 56 0.75 -12.79 12.02
CA SER A 56 0.22 -13.10 10.69
C SER A 56 -0.44 -11.89 10.03
N ALA A 57 -1.27 -11.14 10.78
CA ALA A 57 -1.88 -9.91 10.28
C ALA A 57 -0.82 -8.84 9.93
N ARG A 58 0.17 -8.59 10.80
CA ARG A 58 1.25 -7.64 10.49
C ARG A 58 2.07 -8.05 9.26
N LEU A 59 2.31 -9.34 9.08
CA LEU A 59 3.03 -9.86 7.90
C LEU A 59 2.22 -9.63 6.62
N MET A 60 0.89 -9.77 6.68
CA MET A 60 0.01 -9.51 5.54
C MET A 60 0.08 -8.04 5.10
N ASP A 61 0.01 -7.09 6.04
CA ASP A 61 0.17 -5.66 5.75
C ASP A 61 1.54 -5.35 5.13
N LEU A 62 2.62 -5.92 5.67
CA LEU A 62 3.96 -5.75 5.12
C LEU A 62 4.08 -6.32 3.70
N MET A 63 3.46 -7.47 3.44
CA MET A 63 3.43 -8.07 2.11
C MET A 63 2.69 -7.18 1.11
N GLU A 64 1.54 -6.62 1.49
CA GLU A 64 0.77 -5.71 0.65
C GLU A 64 1.58 -4.46 0.28
N ILE A 65 2.25 -3.84 1.26
CA ILE A 65 3.14 -2.70 1.03
C ILE A 65 4.26 -3.09 0.05
N SER A 66 4.90 -4.25 0.28
CA SER A 66 5.99 -4.73 -0.58
C SER A 66 5.55 -4.96 -2.02
N ALA A 67 4.33 -5.47 -2.22
CA ALA A 67 3.77 -5.71 -3.54
C ALA A 67 3.45 -4.40 -4.25
N SER A 68 2.86 -3.44 -3.55
CA SER A 68 2.56 -2.10 -4.06
C SER A 68 3.82 -1.36 -4.50
N MET A 69 4.89 -1.41 -3.70
CA MET A 69 6.18 -0.81 -4.05
C MET A 69 6.79 -1.44 -5.31
N LYS A 70 6.75 -2.77 -5.43
CA LYS A 70 7.23 -3.49 -6.62
C LYS A 70 6.44 -3.11 -7.87
N TYR A 71 5.11 -2.97 -7.74
CA TYR A 71 4.25 -2.54 -8.83
C TYR A 71 4.60 -1.13 -9.30
N GLU A 72 4.75 -0.15 -8.40
CA GLU A 72 5.10 1.22 -8.76
C GLU A 72 6.51 1.35 -9.36
N ALA A 73 7.49 0.60 -8.84
CA ALA A 73 8.83 0.51 -9.44
C ALA A 73 8.78 -0.05 -10.86
N SER A 74 8.03 -1.15 -11.08
CA SER A 74 7.90 -1.78 -12.39
C SER A 74 7.16 -0.89 -13.39
N LYS A 75 6.09 -0.22 -12.95
CA LYS A 75 5.33 0.75 -13.75
C LYS A 75 6.20 1.93 -14.18
N THR A 76 7.06 2.43 -13.30
CA THR A 76 8.02 3.49 -13.61
C THR A 76 9.07 3.03 -14.62
N ALA A 77 9.67 1.85 -14.41
CA ALA A 77 10.63 1.26 -15.34
C ALA A 77 10.02 1.00 -16.74
N SER A 78 8.78 0.52 -16.78
CA SER A 78 8.03 0.30 -18.04
C SER A 78 7.82 1.59 -18.82
N LYS A 79 7.40 2.68 -18.15
CA LYS A 79 7.26 4.01 -18.77
C LYS A 79 8.58 4.49 -19.37
N ILE A 80 9.69 4.40 -18.63
CA ILE A 80 11.01 4.80 -19.10
C ILE A 80 11.43 3.97 -20.33
N SER A 81 11.23 2.65 -20.29
CA SER A 81 11.56 1.75 -21.42
C SER A 81 10.76 2.08 -22.68
N MET A 82 9.46 2.37 -22.54
CA MET A 82 8.63 2.77 -23.68
C MET A 82 9.14 4.07 -24.31
N HIS A 83 9.46 5.08 -23.51
CA HIS A 83 10.01 6.34 -24.01
C HIS A 83 11.37 6.15 -24.69
N ALA A 84 12.26 5.35 -24.12
CA ALA A 84 13.56 5.06 -24.72
C ALA A 84 13.44 4.36 -26.09
N ARG A 85 12.55 3.38 -26.22
CA ARG A 85 12.31 2.68 -27.49
C ARG A 85 11.68 3.58 -28.56
N SER A 86 10.82 4.52 -28.16
CA SER A 86 10.25 5.50 -29.09
C SER A 86 11.32 6.42 -29.68
N ILE A 87 12.33 6.81 -28.90
CA ILE A 87 13.44 7.67 -29.36
C ILE A 87 14.34 6.94 -30.37
N GLU A 88 14.58 5.63 -30.22
CA GLU A 88 15.38 4.83 -31.17
C GLU A 88 14.73 4.72 -32.57
N ILE A 89 13.41 4.85 -32.68
CA ILE A 89 12.68 4.71 -33.96
C ILE A 89 12.60 6.05 -34.73
N GLU A 90 12.77 7.20 -34.05
CA GLU A 90 12.67 8.54 -34.65
C GLU A 90 13.98 9.04 -35.30
N ASN A 91 15.06 8.24 -35.32
CA ASN A 91 16.35 8.66 -35.90
C ASN A 91 16.64 8.11 -37.31
N ASN A 92 15.65 7.50 -37.98
CA ASN A 92 15.83 6.85 -39.29
C ASN A 92 14.93 7.44 -40.40
N THR A 93 14.82 8.77 -40.48
CA THR A 93 14.16 9.38 -41.66
C THR A 93 14.86 10.67 -42.10
N GLY A 94 15.64 10.55 -43.18
CA GLY A 94 16.25 11.66 -43.92
C GLY A 94 17.77 11.47 -44.03
N THR A 95 18.39 11.23 -45.18
CA THR A 95 17.97 11.48 -46.55
C THR A 95 18.77 10.59 -47.51
N GLU A 96 18.09 9.70 -48.22
CA GLU A 96 18.57 9.13 -49.48
C GLU A 96 18.31 10.18 -50.57
N LYS A 97 19.34 10.88 -51.08
CA LYS A 97 19.34 11.43 -52.44
C LYS A 97 20.75 11.48 -53.04
N ASP A 98 20.86 10.65 -54.07
CA ASP A 98 21.75 10.63 -55.23
C ASP A 98 22.31 11.99 -55.69
N GLY A 99 23.54 11.99 -56.21
CA GLY A 99 24.24 13.20 -56.66
C GLY A 99 25.64 12.99 -57.25
N LYS A 100 25.72 12.19 -58.32
CA LYS A 100 26.63 12.27 -59.50
C LYS A 100 28.14 12.54 -59.30
N ALA A 101 28.94 11.57 -59.78
CA ALA A 101 30.37 11.67 -60.02
C ALA A 101 30.73 12.70 -61.10
N GLU A 102 31.77 13.50 -60.82
CA GLU A 102 32.65 14.16 -61.79
C GLU A 102 34.10 13.93 -61.37
#